data_AF-A0A7V8X369-F1
#
_entry.id   AF-A0A7V8X369-F1
#
_cell.length_a   1.000
_cell.length_b   1.000
_cell.length_c   1.000
_cell.angle_alpha   90.00
_cell.angle_beta   90.00
_cell.angle_gamma   90.00
#
_symmetry.space_group_name_H-M   'P 1'
#
loop_
_entity.id
_entity.type
_entity.pdbx_description
1 polymer ?
#
loop_
_entity_poly.entity_id
_entity_poly.type
_entity_poly.pdbx_seq_one_letter_code
_entity_poly.pdbx_strand_id
1 'polypeptide(L)'
;MSLTRPELAAASGLGDRDVDLLESYGLVRGRPLGRDTVFDGDALIVARLAAAFQAHGLEPRHLRMFKVAAEREAAVYEQLVTSLVRQRNADARQRAANRLDELAGLGHNLRTVLLRSVLRGVVGY
;
A
#
# COMPACT_ATOMS: atom_id res chain seq x y z
N MET A 1 6.67 10.17 12.39
CA MET A 1 5.69 10.02 13.49
C MET A 1 5.40 8.54 13.63
N SER A 2 5.38 8.02 14.86
CA SER A 2 5.04 6.64 15.17
C SER A 2 3.80 6.61 16.05
N LEU A 3 2.87 5.70 15.78
CA LEU A 3 1.57 5.57 16.44
C LEU A 3 1.44 4.18 17.06
N THR A 4 0.98 4.10 18.29
CA THR A 4 0.48 2.83 18.86
C THR A 4 -0.81 2.41 18.15
N ARG A 5 -1.25 1.16 18.34
CA ARG A 5 -2.50 0.66 17.75
C ARG A 5 -3.73 1.52 18.11
N PRO A 6 -3.98 1.87 19.39
CA PRO A 6 -5.13 2.71 19.73
C PRO A 6 -5.04 4.10 19.11
N GLU A 7 -3.83 4.67 19.01
CA GLU A 7 -3.64 5.97 18.35
C GLU A 7 -3.86 5.88 16.84
N LEU A 8 -3.46 4.79 16.19
CA LEU A 8 -3.73 4.55 14.77
C LEU A 8 -5.22 4.40 14.49
N ALA A 9 -5.94 3.64 15.32
CA ALA A 9 -7.40 3.50 15.25
C ALA A 9 -8.08 4.87 15.38
N ALA A 10 -7.77 5.61 16.45
CA ALA A 10 -8.31 6.93 16.70
C ALA A 10 -8.01 7.94 15.58
N ALA A 11 -6.76 7.98 15.06
CA ALA A 11 -6.34 8.94 14.04
C ALA A 11 -6.83 8.60 12.62
N SER A 12 -7.26 7.35 12.39
CA SER A 12 -7.80 6.88 11.11
C SER A 12 -9.33 6.84 11.07
N GLY A 13 -10.00 6.82 12.23
CA GLY A 13 -11.45 6.62 12.34
C GLY A 13 -11.87 5.16 12.25
N LEU A 14 -10.92 4.21 12.30
CA LEU A 14 -11.20 2.78 12.39
C LEU A 14 -11.40 2.34 13.85
N GLY A 15 -12.07 1.21 14.04
CA GLY A 15 -12.03 0.49 15.32
C GLY A 15 -10.75 -0.35 15.47
N ASP A 16 -10.35 -0.65 16.70
CA ASP A 16 -9.16 -1.47 17.00
C ASP A 16 -9.15 -2.82 16.26
N ARG A 17 -10.33 -3.45 16.16
CA ARG A 17 -10.53 -4.71 15.43
C ARG A 17 -10.17 -4.60 13.95
N ASP A 18 -10.46 -3.46 13.32
CA ASP A 18 -10.15 -3.28 11.90
C ASP A 18 -8.66 -3.04 11.69
N VAL A 19 -8.00 -2.36 12.63
CA VAL A 19 -6.54 -2.22 12.61
C VAL A 19 -5.86 -3.59 12.75
N ASP A 20 -6.38 -4.47 13.62
CA ASP A 20 -5.91 -5.86 13.73
C ASP A 20 -6.11 -6.63 12.41
N LEU A 21 -7.26 -6.46 11.76
CA LEU A 21 -7.51 -7.09 10.47
C LEU A 21 -6.55 -6.57 9.39
N LEU A 22 -6.34 -5.26 9.29
CA LEU A 22 -5.39 -4.66 8.36
C LEU A 22 -3.99 -5.25 8.53
N GLU A 23 -3.53 -5.41 9.78
CA GLU A 23 -2.23 -6.00 10.05
C GLU A 23 -2.21 -7.51 9.74
N SER A 24 -3.24 -8.25 10.13
CA SER A 24 -3.35 -9.70 9.85
C SER A 24 -3.36 -10.01 8.35
N TYR A 25 -3.93 -9.11 7.54
CA TYR A 25 -3.92 -9.20 6.09
C TYR A 25 -2.66 -8.61 5.44
N GLY A 26 -1.75 -8.06 6.24
CA GLY A 26 -0.48 -7.47 5.82
C GLY A 26 -0.63 -6.18 5.04
N LEU A 27 -1.74 -5.45 5.20
CA LEU A 27 -1.98 -4.15 4.59
C LEU A 27 -1.22 -3.04 5.32
N VAL A 28 -1.06 -3.20 6.64
CA VAL A 28 -0.17 -2.39 7.48
C VAL A 28 0.80 -3.31 8.20
N ARG A 29 1.92 -2.76 8.67
CA ARG A 29 2.91 -3.51 9.42
C ARG A 29 3.36 -2.73 10.65
N GLY A 30 3.08 -3.27 11.82
CA GLY A 30 3.64 -2.77 13.06
C GLY A 30 5.12 -3.13 13.20
N ARG A 31 5.88 -2.30 13.92
CA ARG A 31 7.23 -2.60 14.38
C ARG A 31 7.26 -2.63 15.91
N PRO A 32 7.98 -3.59 16.52
CA PRO A 32 8.10 -3.64 17.97
C PRO A 32 8.87 -2.42 18.50
N LEU A 33 8.37 -1.81 19.57
CA LEU A 33 9.00 -0.74 20.34
C LEU A 33 8.84 -1.05 21.83
N GLY A 34 9.83 -1.70 22.41
CA GLY A 34 9.76 -2.17 23.80
C GLY A 34 8.69 -3.26 23.95
N ARG A 35 7.63 -2.98 24.72
CA ARG A 35 6.49 -3.88 24.90
C ARG A 35 5.35 -3.61 23.93
N ASP A 36 5.41 -2.49 23.23
CA ASP A 36 4.34 -2.04 22.33
C ASP A 36 4.68 -2.31 20.87
N THR A 37 3.66 -2.22 20.02
CA THR A 37 3.81 -2.22 18.56
C THR A 37 3.43 -0.85 18.04
N VAL A 38 4.32 -0.27 17.22
CA VAL A 38 4.11 1.04 16.61
C VAL A 38 4.04 0.98 15.10
N PHE A 39 3.21 1.84 14.54
CA PHE A 39 2.91 2.01 13.14
C PHE A 39 3.44 3.37 12.65
N ASP A 40 3.82 3.46 11.38
CA ASP A 40 4.34 4.69 10.80
C ASP A 40 3.27 5.48 10.03
N GLY A 41 3.72 6.52 9.32
CA GLY A 41 2.85 7.40 8.54
C GLY A 41 2.13 6.67 7.40
N ASP A 42 2.80 5.72 6.74
CA ASP A 42 2.19 4.96 5.65
C ASP A 42 1.08 4.06 6.18
N ALA A 43 1.28 3.44 7.34
CA ALA A 43 0.22 2.70 8.02
C ALA A 43 -1.00 3.58 8.36
N LEU A 44 -0.80 4.84 8.77
CA LEU A 44 -1.90 5.78 8.97
C LEU A 44 -2.64 6.12 7.68
N ILE A 45 -1.92 6.31 6.57
CA ILE A 45 -2.54 6.58 5.25
C ILE A 45 -3.39 5.38 4.82
N VAL A 46 -2.85 4.16 4.93
CA VAL A 46 -3.58 2.93 4.60
C VAL A 46 -4.83 2.77 5.48
N ALA A 47 -4.70 3.03 6.79
CA ALA A 47 -5.82 2.94 7.73
C ALA A 47 -6.94 3.94 7.40
N ARG A 48 -6.59 5.19 7.05
CA ARG A 48 -7.58 6.20 6.62
C ARG A 48 -8.29 5.83 5.32
N LEU A 49 -7.55 5.29 4.35
CA LEU A 49 -8.14 4.79 3.11
C LEU A 49 -9.06 3.60 3.38
N ALA A 50 -8.68 2.70 4.28
CA ALA A 50 -9.53 1.59 4.69
C ALA A 50 -10.83 2.07 5.36
N ALA A 51 -10.78 3.10 6.22
CA ALA A 51 -11.97 3.72 6.79
C ALA A 51 -12.90 4.31 5.70
N ALA A 52 -12.31 4.97 4.70
CA ALA A 52 -13.08 5.49 3.57
C ALA A 52 -13.74 4.36 2.76
N PHE A 53 -13.04 3.23 2.54
CA PHE A 53 -13.62 2.06 1.89
C PHE A 53 -14.75 1.41 2.72
N GLN A 54 -14.62 1.35 4.04
CA GLN A 54 -15.68 0.84 4.93
C GLN A 54 -16.97 1.66 4.83
N ALA A 55 -16.87 2.97 4.65
CA ALA A 55 -18.04 3.84 4.41
C ALA A 55 -18.81 3.47 3.12
N HIS A 56 -18.19 2.72 2.22
CA HIS A 56 -18.79 2.18 0.99
C HIS A 56 -19.04 0.66 1.06
N GLY A 57 -18.97 0.04 2.24
CA GLY A 57 -19.21 -1.39 2.45
C GLY A 57 -18.03 -2.31 2.17
N LEU A 58 -16.82 -1.76 1.97
CA LEU A 58 -15.61 -2.54 1.70
C LEU A 58 -14.74 -2.68 2.95
N GLU A 59 -14.79 -3.86 3.56
CA GLU A 59 -13.96 -4.26 4.71
C GLU A 59 -12.49 -4.57 4.34
N PRO A 60 -11.57 -4.60 5.34
CA PRO A 60 -10.14 -4.93 5.16
C PRO A 60 -9.87 -6.18 4.31
N ARG A 61 -10.71 -7.22 4.41
CA ARG A 61 -10.55 -8.45 3.63
C ARG A 61 -10.61 -8.23 2.12
N HIS A 62 -11.41 -7.26 1.67
CA HIS A 62 -11.55 -6.92 0.25
C HIS A 62 -10.33 -6.15 -0.25
N LEU A 63 -9.71 -5.35 0.62
CA LEU A 63 -8.55 -4.53 0.27
C LEU A 63 -7.29 -5.37 -0.04
N ARG A 64 -7.29 -6.65 0.33
CA ARG A 64 -6.23 -7.61 -0.03
C ARG A 64 -5.96 -7.67 -1.53
N MET A 65 -6.97 -7.42 -2.36
CA MET A 65 -6.78 -7.39 -3.82
C MET A 65 -5.78 -6.30 -4.25
N PHE A 66 -5.78 -5.15 -3.58
CA PHE A 66 -4.84 -4.05 -3.85
C PHE A 66 -3.42 -4.44 -3.44
N LYS A 67 -3.28 -5.09 -2.28
CA LYS A 67 -1.98 -5.63 -1.82
C LYS A 67 -1.41 -6.62 -2.82
N VAL A 68 -2.19 -7.60 -3.25
CA VAL A 68 -1.75 -8.62 -4.21
C VAL A 68 -1.37 -7.99 -5.55
N ALA A 69 -2.12 -7.00 -6.03
CA ALA A 69 -1.76 -6.26 -7.25
C ALA A 69 -0.41 -5.54 -7.09
N ALA A 70 -0.23 -4.82 -5.99
CA ALA A 70 1.01 -4.10 -5.70
C ALA A 70 2.23 -5.06 -5.57
N GLU A 71 2.08 -6.20 -4.92
CA GLU A 71 3.13 -7.22 -4.80
C GLU A 71 3.54 -7.79 -6.17
N ARG A 72 2.56 -8.02 -7.06
CA ARG A 72 2.84 -8.49 -8.43
C ARG A 72 3.59 -7.44 -9.26
N GLU A 73 3.22 -6.17 -9.13
CA GLU A 73 3.91 -5.09 -9.82
C GLU A 73 5.32 -4.91 -9.32
N ALA A 74 5.51 -4.91 -7.99
CA ALA A 74 6.83 -4.83 -7.39
C ALA A 74 7.74 -5.96 -7.89
N ALA A 75 7.24 -7.20 -7.97
CA ALA A 75 8.00 -8.33 -8.48
C ALA A 75 8.45 -8.13 -9.95
N VAL A 76 7.61 -7.54 -10.80
CA VAL A 76 7.98 -7.21 -12.18
C VAL A 76 9.02 -6.09 -12.23
N TYR A 77 8.83 -5.03 -11.44
CA TYR A 77 9.75 -3.89 -11.44
C TYR A 77 11.12 -4.24 -10.84
N GLU A 78 11.17 -5.11 -9.83
CA GLU A 78 12.40 -5.59 -9.21
C GLU A 78 13.33 -6.26 -10.24
N GLN A 79 12.77 -7.04 -11.17
CA GLN A 79 13.52 -7.67 -12.25
C GLN A 79 14.24 -6.64 -13.14
N LEU A 80 13.67 -5.46 -13.33
CA LEU A 80 14.23 -4.40 -14.18
C LEU A 80 15.38 -3.63 -13.52
N VAL A 81 15.42 -3.60 -12.18
CA VAL A 81 16.44 -2.89 -11.40
C VAL A 81 17.47 -3.80 -10.74
N THR A 82 17.31 -5.13 -10.86
CA THR A 82 18.18 -6.13 -10.23
C THR A 82 19.67 -5.90 -10.54
N SER A 83 20.02 -5.54 -11.78
CA SER A 83 21.42 -5.27 -12.16
C SER A 83 21.99 -4.02 -11.49
N LEU A 84 21.20 -2.95 -11.36
CA LEU A 84 21.59 -1.70 -10.70
C LEU A 84 21.82 -1.93 -9.20
N VAL A 85 20.90 -2.65 -8.54
CA VAL A 85 21.00 -2.97 -7.11
C VAL A 85 22.27 -3.80 -6.81
N ARG A 86 22.64 -4.72 -7.71
CA ARG A 86 23.85 -5.55 -7.58
C ARG A 86 25.17 -4.76 -7.59
N GLN A 87 25.21 -3.58 -8.21
CA GLN A 87 26.42 -2.75 -8.25
C GLN A 87 26.78 -2.13 -6.88
N ARG A 88 25.85 -2.16 -5.90
CA ARG A 88 26.04 -1.80 -4.48
C ARG A 88 26.62 -0.40 -4.18
N ASN A 89 26.78 0.48 -5.16
CA ASN A 89 27.20 1.86 -4.96
C ASN A 89 25.99 2.83 -4.82
N ALA A 90 26.22 4.02 -4.27
CA ALA A 90 25.16 4.98 -3.97
C ALA A 90 24.44 5.50 -5.24
N ASP A 91 25.19 5.76 -6.30
CA ASP A 91 24.66 6.25 -7.57
C ASP A 91 23.72 5.23 -8.24
N ALA A 92 24.11 3.95 -8.27
CA ALA A 92 23.28 2.88 -8.81
C ALA A 92 21.99 2.68 -7.99
N ARG A 93 22.04 2.85 -6.66
CA ARG A 93 20.83 2.82 -5.80
C ARG A 93 19.90 4.00 -6.11
N GLN A 94 20.44 5.20 -6.30
CA GLN A 94 19.63 6.36 -6.67
C GLN A 94 18.98 6.17 -8.04
N ARG A 95 19.72 5.66 -9.02
CA ARG A 95 19.17 5.33 -10.35
C ARG A 95 18.10 4.24 -10.28
N ALA A 96 18.27 3.23 -9.43
CA ALA A 96 17.26 2.20 -9.21
C ALA A 96 15.98 2.81 -8.59
N ALA A 97 16.12 3.64 -7.56
CA ALA A 97 14.98 4.31 -6.91
C ALA A 97 14.20 5.19 -7.89
N ASN A 98 14.89 6.07 -8.62
CA ASN A 98 14.25 6.94 -9.61
C ASN A 98 13.47 6.14 -10.68
N ARG A 99 14.05 5.03 -11.13
CA ARG A 99 13.40 4.16 -12.12
C ARG A 99 12.18 3.45 -11.55
N LEU A 100 12.22 3.03 -10.28
CA LEU A 100 11.06 2.45 -9.60
C LEU A 100 9.94 3.47 -9.43
N ASP A 101 10.26 4.72 -9.08
CA ASP A 101 9.29 5.80 -8.94
C ASP A 101 8.59 6.12 -10.27
N GLU A 102 9.35 6.18 -11.37
CA GLU A 102 8.80 6.36 -12.72
C GLU A 102 7.85 5.22 -13.11
N LEU A 103 8.26 3.96 -12.88
CA LEU A 103 7.43 2.78 -13.15
C LEU A 103 6.17 2.76 -12.28
N ALA A 104 6.26 3.15 -11.01
CA ALA A 104 5.12 3.25 -10.11
C ALA A 104 4.10 4.29 -10.62
N GLY A 105 4.57 5.46 -11.07
CA GLY A 105 3.72 6.50 -11.66
C GLY A 105 3.03 6.04 -12.95
N LEU A 106 3.77 5.40 -13.87
CA LEU A 106 3.20 4.84 -15.10
C LEU A 106 2.15 3.75 -14.80
N GLY A 107 2.46 2.84 -13.87
CA GLY A 107 1.54 1.78 -13.45
C GLY A 107 0.24 2.34 -12.84
N HIS A 108 0.34 3.35 -11.98
CA HIS A 108 -0.81 4.03 -11.39
C HIS A 108 -1.74 4.63 -12.47
N ASN A 109 -1.16 5.34 -13.45
CA ASN A 109 -1.90 5.92 -14.56
C ASN A 109 -2.59 4.84 -15.42
N LEU A 110 -1.86 3.77 -15.74
CA LEU A 110 -2.41 2.65 -16.51
C LEU A 110 -3.60 2.00 -15.79
N ARG A 111 -3.48 1.70 -14.49
CA ARG A 111 -4.59 1.15 -13.68
C ARG A 111 -5.81 2.05 -13.69
N THR A 112 -5.62 3.36 -13.56
CA THR A 112 -6.72 4.33 -13.56
C THR A 112 -7.47 4.30 -14.88
N VAL A 113 -6.76 4.28 -16.01
CA VAL A 113 -7.37 4.22 -17.35
C VAL A 113 -8.09 2.89 -17.58
N LEU A 114 -7.46 1.76 -17.23
CA LEU A 114 -8.06 0.44 -17.39
C LEU A 114 -9.31 0.27 -16.52
N LEU A 115 -9.26 0.70 -15.25
CA LEU A 115 -10.40 0.65 -14.33
C LEU A 115 -11.57 1.47 -14.88
N ARG A 116 -11.33 2.71 -15.32
CA ARG A 116 -12.36 3.54 -15.97
C ARG A 116 -12.95 2.84 -17.19
N SER A 117 -12.13 2.18 -17.99
CA SER A 117 -12.60 1.46 -19.17
C SER A 117 -13.50 0.28 -18.81
N VAL A 118 -13.16 -0.49 -17.78
CA VAL A 118 -13.99 -1.62 -17.31
C VAL A 118 -15.29 -1.13 -16.68
N LEU A 119 -15.23 -0.08 -15.86
CA LEU A 119 -16.41 0.48 -15.19
C LEU A 119 -17.43 1.06 -16.17
N ARG A 120 -16.99 1.62 -17.30
CA ARG A 120 -17.89 2.03 -18.39
C ARG A 120 -18.81 0.89 -18.84
N GLY A 121 -18.25 -0.31 -19.00
CA GLY A 121 -19.01 -1.51 -19.34
C GLY A 121 -19.99 -1.97 -18.24
N VAL A 122 -19.69 -1.68 -16.96
CA VAL A 122 -20.60 -2.00 -15.82
C VAL A 122 -21.77 -1.03 -15.76
N VAL A 123 -21.52 0.26 -16.03
CA VAL A 123 -22.53 1.34 -15.94
C VAL A 123 -23.33 1.48 -17.25
N GLY A 124 -22.93 0.81 -18.33
CA GLY A 124 -23.66 0.76 -19.60
C GLY A 124 -23.45 1.97 -20.51
N TYR A 125 -22.31 2.65 -20.39
CA TYR A 125 -21.87 3.70 -21.33
C TYR A 125 -20.74 3.22 -22.25
#